data_AF-A0A6L7QKS4-F1
#
_entry.id   AF-A0A6L7QKS4-F1
#
_cell.length_a   1.000
_cell.length_b   1.000
_cell.length_c   1.000
_cell.angle_alpha   90.00
_cell.angle_beta   90.00
_cell.angle_gamma   90.00
#
_symmetry.space_group_name_H-M   'P 1'
#
loop_
_entity.id
_entity.type
_entity.pdbx_description
1 polymer ?
#
loop_
_entity_poly.entity_id
_entity_poly.type
_entity_poly.pdbx_seq_one_letter_code
_entity_poly.pdbx_strand_id
1 'polypeptide(L)'
;MRLQSGIEDEETPSFKLYDDQGEIRATLSVRAADGMTLLEMRDQDGHTRTIVGVLEEGIAWLGVLDEEQRFRAGLGAPTGGNPRLDFYDEDGETRASLRIDNQGRFKTDPDS
;
A
#
# COMPACT_ATOMS: atom_id res chain seq x y z
N MET A 1 -15.12 9.86 -16.43
CA MET A 1 -13.96 10.12 -15.56
C MET A 1 -14.06 11.52 -14.99
N ARG A 2 -14.15 11.62 -13.65
CA ARG A 2 -14.17 12.89 -12.91
C ARG A 2 -13.04 12.88 -11.87
N LEU A 3 -12.42 14.03 -11.64
CA LEU A 3 -11.47 14.26 -10.54
C LEU A 3 -12.11 15.20 -9.52
N GLN A 4 -11.93 14.92 -8.24
CA GLN A 4 -12.31 15.80 -7.14
C GLN A 4 -11.12 15.99 -6.20
N SER A 5 -10.88 17.23 -5.78
CA SER A 5 -9.99 17.54 -4.65
C SER A 5 -10.83 17.96 -3.45
N GLY A 6 -10.40 17.62 -2.24
CA GLY A 6 -11.07 18.04 -1.03
C GLY A 6 -10.31 17.66 0.23
N ILE A 7 -11.00 17.81 1.35
CA ILE A 7 -10.57 17.35 2.67
C ILE A 7 -11.66 16.37 3.10
N GLU A 8 -11.30 15.10 3.27
CA GLU A 8 -12.26 13.99 3.45
C GLU A 8 -12.89 14.02 4.86
N ASP A 9 -12.03 14.34 5.85
CA ASP A 9 -12.29 14.82 7.20
C ASP A 9 -11.22 15.90 7.50
N GLU A 10 -11.41 16.80 8.48
CA GLU A 10 -10.62 18.05 8.68
C GLU A 10 -9.08 17.96 8.57
N GLU A 11 -8.52 16.74 8.64
CA GLU A 11 -7.08 16.46 8.67
C GLU A 11 -6.55 15.60 7.51
N THR A 12 -7.37 15.24 6.52
CA THR A 12 -6.94 14.38 5.39
C THR A 12 -7.28 14.99 4.04
N PRO A 13 -6.39 15.82 3.46
CA PRO A 13 -6.49 16.24 2.07
C PRO A 13 -6.48 15.04 1.12
N SER A 14 -7.36 15.04 0.12
CA SER A 14 -7.42 13.98 -0.88
C SER A 14 -7.79 14.43 -2.29
N PHE A 15 -7.31 13.65 -3.27
CA PHE A 15 -7.74 13.67 -4.66
C PHE A 15 -8.41 12.34 -4.99
N LYS A 16 -9.64 12.37 -5.50
CA LYS A 16 -10.44 11.20 -5.86
C LYS A 16 -10.70 11.16 -7.36
N LEU A 17 -10.45 10.01 -7.96
CA LEU A 17 -10.82 9.71 -9.35
C LEU A 17 -12.07 8.85 -9.37
N TYR A 18 -13.05 9.28 -10.15
CA TYR A 18 -14.31 8.58 -10.37
C TYR A 18 -14.41 8.07 -11.80
N ASP A 19 -15.08 6.94 -12.00
CA ASP A 19 -15.44 6.44 -13.32
C ASP A 19 -16.65 7.21 -13.92
N ASP A 20 -17.34 6.62 -14.89
CA ASP A 20 -18.55 7.17 -15.52
C ASP A 20 -19.84 6.88 -14.75
N GLN A 21 -19.84 5.88 -13.88
CA GLN A 21 -20.94 5.53 -12.98
C GLN A 21 -20.94 6.38 -11.71
N GLY A 22 -19.81 7.04 -11.43
CA GLY A 22 -19.63 7.88 -10.24
C GLY A 22 -18.98 7.14 -9.07
N GLU A 23 -18.41 5.96 -9.32
CA GLU A 23 -17.70 5.16 -8.33
C GLU A 23 -16.23 5.56 -8.24
N ILE A 24 -15.67 5.54 -7.03
CA ILE A 24 -14.26 5.88 -6.79
C ILE A 24 -13.37 4.74 -7.30
N ARG A 25 -12.43 5.07 -8.19
CA ARG A 25 -11.42 4.15 -8.73
C ARG A 25 -10.03 4.39 -8.18
N ALA A 26 -9.73 5.60 -7.71
CA ALA A 26 -8.50 5.86 -6.98
C ALA A 26 -8.63 7.02 -6.00
N THR A 27 -7.89 6.96 -4.91
CA THR A 27 -7.75 8.04 -3.93
C THR A 27 -6.28 8.28 -3.65
N LEU A 28 -5.80 9.51 -3.85
CA LEU A 28 -4.53 10.00 -3.30
C LEU A 28 -4.84 10.81 -2.05
N SER A 29 -4.29 10.43 -0.90
CA SER A 29 -4.53 11.10 0.38
C SER A 29 -3.23 11.36 1.13
N VAL A 30 -3.25 12.40 1.96
CA VAL A 30 -2.20 12.69 2.95
C VAL A 30 -2.87 12.70 4.32
N ARG A 31 -2.50 11.78 5.19
CA ARG A 31 -3.09 11.65 6.53
C ARG A 31 -2.22 12.39 7.54
N ALA A 32 -2.75 13.47 8.13
CA ALA A 32 -1.95 14.31 9.03
C ALA A 32 -1.59 13.62 10.35
N ALA A 33 -2.44 12.69 10.82
CA ALA A 33 -2.29 12.03 12.12
C ALA A 33 -0.97 11.22 12.25
N ASP A 34 -0.50 10.65 11.15
CA ASP A 34 0.67 9.77 11.10
C ASP A 34 1.66 10.11 9.96
N GLY A 35 1.33 11.13 9.16
CA GLY A 35 2.15 11.59 8.04
C GLY A 35 2.14 10.67 6.83
N MET A 36 1.25 9.67 6.78
CA MET A 36 1.20 8.75 5.65
C MET A 36 0.70 9.47 4.38
N THR A 37 1.30 9.12 3.24
CA THR A 37 0.82 9.54 1.91
C THR A 37 0.52 8.30 1.08
N LEU A 38 -0.75 8.11 0.72
CA LEU A 38 -1.25 6.87 0.13
C LEU A 38 -1.97 7.13 -1.19
N LEU A 39 -1.70 6.29 -2.19
CA LEU A 39 -2.51 6.11 -3.39
C LEU A 39 -3.16 4.73 -3.33
N GLU A 40 -4.48 4.71 -3.22
CA GLU A 40 -5.30 3.51 -3.26
C GLU A 40 -5.92 3.37 -4.66
N MET A 41 -5.88 2.17 -5.24
CA MET A 41 -6.64 1.85 -6.45
C MET A 41 -7.69 0.78 -6.15
N ARG A 42 -8.91 0.98 -6.64
CA ARG A 42 -10.08 0.15 -6.33
C ARG A 42 -10.57 -0.61 -7.55
N ASP A 43 -11.01 -1.84 -7.35
CA ASP A 43 -11.70 -2.63 -8.38
C ASP A 43 -13.14 -2.15 -8.61
N GLN A 44 -13.88 -2.86 -9.47
CA GLN A 44 -15.25 -2.53 -9.86
C GLN A 44 -16.24 -2.51 -8.68
N ASP A 45 -16.03 -3.39 -7.70
CA ASP A 45 -16.85 -3.54 -6.51
C ASP A 45 -16.48 -2.54 -5.39
N GLY A 46 -15.43 -1.72 -5.61
CA GLY A 46 -14.99 -0.67 -4.69
C GLY A 46 -13.94 -1.13 -3.69
N HIS A 47 -13.48 -2.39 -3.78
CA HIS A 47 -12.44 -2.93 -2.91
C HIS A 47 -11.08 -2.37 -3.32
N THR A 48 -10.29 -1.93 -2.34
CA THR A 48 -8.91 -1.51 -2.60
C THR A 48 -8.10 -2.75 -2.98
N ARG A 49 -7.44 -2.73 -4.14
CA ARG A 49 -6.62 -3.84 -4.65
C ARG A 49 -5.13 -3.57 -4.55
N THR A 50 -4.75 -2.30 -4.53
CA THR A 50 -3.36 -1.89 -4.39
C THR A 50 -3.26 -0.62 -3.58
N ILE A 51 -2.19 -0.52 -2.79
CA ILE A 51 -1.80 0.69 -2.07
C ILE A 51 -0.36 0.99 -2.43
N VAL A 52 -0.09 2.22 -2.86
CA VAL A 52 1.27 2.75 -3.09
C VAL A 52 1.45 3.93 -2.16
N GLY A 53 2.53 3.99 -1.40
CA GLY A 53 2.68 5.13 -0.53
C GLY A 53 3.95 5.18 0.28
N VAL A 54 4.01 6.22 1.11
CA VAL A 54 4.96 6.35 2.20
C VAL A 54 4.17 6.14 3.48
N LEU A 55 4.52 5.09 4.21
CA LEU A 55 3.94 4.77 5.52
C LEU A 55 4.62 5.60 6.61
N GLU A 56 4.24 5.34 7.86
CA GLU A 56 4.95 5.84 9.04
C GLU A 56 6.47 5.60 8.94
N GLU A 57 7.25 6.49 9.58
CA GLU A 57 8.72 6.45 9.60
C GLU A 57 9.40 6.51 8.21
N GLY A 58 8.65 6.91 7.18
CA GLY A 58 9.17 7.12 5.83
C GLY A 58 9.33 5.85 5.01
N ILE A 59 8.72 4.74 5.43
CA ILE A 59 8.81 3.46 4.71
C ILE A 59 8.09 3.59 3.36
N ALA A 60 8.83 3.47 2.25
CA ALA A 60 8.21 3.37 0.94
C ALA A 60 7.57 1.98 0.78
N TRP A 61 6.30 1.93 0.33
CA TRP A 61 5.51 0.71 0.30
C TRP A 61 4.67 0.55 -0.96
N LEU A 62 4.56 -0.69 -1.42
CA LEU A 62 3.64 -1.17 -2.44
C LEU A 62 2.95 -2.43 -1.92
N GLY A 63 1.64 -2.37 -1.68
CA GLY A 63 0.84 -3.48 -1.19
C GLY A 63 -0.20 -3.95 -2.21
N VAL A 64 -0.45 -5.26 -2.25
CA VAL A 64 -1.54 -5.89 -3.00
C VAL A 64 -2.50 -6.54 -2.01
N LEU A 65 -3.79 -6.30 -2.17
CA LEU A 65 -4.84 -6.80 -1.28
C LEU A 65 -5.73 -7.82 -2.00
N ASP A 66 -6.37 -8.72 -1.25
CA ASP A 66 -7.46 -9.59 -1.70
C ASP A 66 -8.85 -8.94 -1.55
N GLU A 67 -9.92 -9.69 -1.88
CA GLU A 67 -11.31 -9.21 -1.83
C GLU A 67 -11.76 -8.97 -0.39
N GLU A 68 -11.23 -9.74 0.56
CA GLU A 68 -11.43 -9.56 2.00
C GLU A 68 -10.58 -8.42 2.60
N GLN A 69 -9.89 -7.63 1.77
CA GLN A 69 -9.05 -6.50 2.16
C GLN A 69 -7.84 -6.89 3.03
N ARG A 70 -7.29 -8.09 2.79
CA ARG A 70 -6.05 -8.56 3.42
C ARG A 70 -4.88 -8.42 2.45
N PHE A 71 -3.71 -8.05 2.96
CA PHE A 71 -2.50 -8.02 2.14
C PHE A 71 -2.12 -9.43 1.70
N ARG A 72 -1.80 -9.59 0.41
CA ARG A 72 -1.28 -10.85 -0.17
C ARG A 72 0.18 -10.74 -0.60
N ALA A 73 0.62 -9.51 -0.88
CA ALA A 73 2.02 -9.22 -1.13
C ALA A 73 2.34 -7.77 -0.73
N GLY A 74 3.60 -7.54 -0.37
CA GLY A 74 4.09 -6.22 0.02
C GLY A 74 5.56 -6.04 -0.38
N LEU A 75 5.86 -4.98 -1.13
CA LEU A 75 7.22 -4.50 -1.36
C LEU A 75 7.45 -3.27 -0.48
N GLY A 76 8.37 -3.40 0.48
CA GLY A 76 8.69 -2.34 1.43
C GLY A 76 10.17 -2.00 1.43
N ALA A 77 10.49 -0.71 1.54
CA ALA A 77 11.84 -0.19 1.71
C ALA A 77 11.88 0.78 2.91
N PRO A 78 12.32 0.31 4.09
CA PRO A 78 12.45 1.16 5.27
C PRO A 78 13.57 2.20 5.10
N THR A 79 13.42 3.35 5.75
CA THR A 79 14.47 4.37 5.83
C THR A 79 15.73 3.77 6.48
N GLY A 80 16.80 3.62 5.70
CA GLY A 80 18.06 3.04 6.17
C GLY A 80 18.05 1.51 6.35
N GLY A 81 16.95 0.84 6.03
CA GLY A 81 16.84 -0.62 5.98
C GLY A 81 16.97 -1.17 4.57
N ASN A 82 17.10 -2.49 4.45
CA ASN A 82 17.08 -3.15 3.15
C ASN A 82 15.65 -3.38 2.67
N PRO A 83 15.39 -3.23 1.36
CA PRO A 83 14.09 -3.56 0.79
C PRO A 83 13.78 -5.06 0.92
N ARG A 84 12.50 -5.37 1.04
CA ARG A 84 11.96 -6.74 1.03
C ARG A 84 10.66 -6.83 0.25
N LEU A 85 10.45 -7.96 -0.41
CA LEU A 85 9.16 -8.36 -0.98
C LEU A 85 8.65 -9.56 -0.18
N ASP A 86 7.52 -9.40 0.47
CA ASP A 86 6.87 -10.42 1.29
C ASP A 86 5.58 -10.90 0.63
N PHE A 87 5.24 -12.17 0.83
CA PHE A 87 3.97 -12.79 0.45
C PHE A 87 3.30 -13.34 1.70
N TYR A 88 2.00 -13.08 1.82
CA TYR A 88 1.22 -13.42 3.01
C TYR A 88 0.17 -14.50 2.72
N ASP A 89 -0.15 -15.32 3.72
CA ASP A 89 -1.32 -16.19 3.68
C ASP A 89 -2.61 -15.46 4.09
N GLU A 90 -3.69 -16.24 4.24
CA GLU A 90 -5.03 -15.75 4.59
C GLU A 90 -5.15 -15.22 6.01
N ASP A 91 -4.24 -15.63 6.89
CA ASP A 91 -4.17 -15.17 8.28
C ASP A 91 -3.25 -13.93 8.42
N GLY A 92 -2.61 -13.50 7.32
CA GLY A 92 -1.66 -12.39 7.28
C GLY A 92 -0.22 -12.81 7.63
N GLU A 93 0.04 -14.11 7.78
CA GLU A 93 1.37 -14.62 8.11
C GLU A 93 2.27 -14.62 6.88
N THR A 94 3.54 -14.25 7.07
CA THR A 94 4.51 -14.22 5.97
C THR A 94 4.90 -15.63 5.57
N ARG A 95 4.66 -16.01 4.31
CA ARG A 95 4.95 -17.35 3.77
C ARG A 95 6.15 -17.42 2.86
N ALA A 96 6.54 -16.29 2.29
CA ALA A 96 7.77 -16.15 1.54
C ALA A 96 8.26 -14.71 1.61
N SER A 97 9.57 -14.55 1.72
CA SER A 97 10.24 -13.26 1.64
C SER A 97 11.40 -13.33 0.65
N LEU A 98 11.50 -12.30 -0.19
CA LEU A 98 12.66 -11.98 -0.99
C LEU A 98 13.33 -10.75 -0.37
N ARG A 99 14.59 -10.91 0.07
CA ARG A 99 15.33 -9.85 0.77
C ARG A 99 16.72 -9.69 0.17
N ILE A 100 17.28 -8.49 0.31
CA ILE A 100 18.71 -8.24 0.14
C ILE A 100 19.33 -7.94 1.50
N ASP A 101 20.55 -8.42 1.74
CA ASP A 101 21.33 -8.00 2.91
C ASP A 101 22.05 -6.65 2.66
N ASN A 102 22.76 -6.14 3.67
CA ASN A 102 23.49 -4.87 3.58
C ASN A 102 24.60 -4.86 2.49
N GLN A 103 24.90 -6.01 1.89
CA GLN A 103 25.87 -6.17 0.80
C GLN A 103 25.17 -6.44 -0.54
N GLY A 104 23.83 -6.35 -0.59
CA GLY A 104 23.04 -6.60 -1.80
C GLY A 104 22.86 -8.08 -2.13
N ARG A 105 23.17 -9.00 -1.21
CA ARG A 105 23.03 -10.44 -1.47
C ARG A 105 21.61 -10.91 -1.22
N PHE A 106 21.11 -11.68 -2.18
CA PHE A 106 19.80 -12.33 -2.13
C PHE A 106 19.69 -13.28 -0.93
N LYS A 107 18.56 -13.19 -0.23
CA LYS A 107 18.14 -14.15 0.79
C LYS A 107 16.68 -14.54 0.56
N THR A 108 16.42 -15.85 0.63
CA THR A 108 15.08 -16.43 0.78
C THR A 108 15.07 -17.13 2.11
N ASP A 109 14.23 -16.72 3.05
CA ASP A 109 14.02 -17.53 4.24
C ASP A 109 12.61 -17.41 4.83
N PRO A 110 11.98 -18.54 5.20
CA PRO A 110 10.96 -18.58 6.22
C PRO A 110 11.52 -18.60 7.66
N ASP A 111 12.78 -19.00 7.91
CA ASP A 111 13.27 -19.40 9.25
C ASP A 111 14.79 -19.18 9.58
N SER A 112 15.54 -18.26 8.96
CA SER A 112 16.95 -17.96 9.36
C SER A 112 17.13 -16.90 10.44
#